data_AF-A0A850IA52-F1
#
_entry.id   AF-A0A850IA52-F1
#
_cell.length_a   1.000
_cell.length_b   1.000
_cell.length_c   1.000
_cell.angle_alpha   90.00
_cell.angle_beta   90.00
_cell.angle_gamma   90.00
#
_symmetry.space_group_name_H-M   'P 1'
#
loop_
_entity.id
_entity.type
_entity.pdbx_description
1 polymer ?
#
loop_
_entity_poly.entity_id
_entity_poly.type
_entity_poly.pdbx_seq_one_letter_code
_entity_poly.pdbx_strand_id
1 'polypeptide(L)'
;MAELFNNIQDHTQLDIGTICAQHFPRESLVYISLSDMGLGIPGRVRTLLPQLSDAQAIIKATEAGFTTKTTPGNRGIGLAYLLNAVKVNGGTVSIYSLNAIVRFPPQGGPFIVPNVGFCPGTTIDIVLRTDTIEALPDDREDLEW
;
A
#
# COMPACT_ATOMS: atom_id res chain seq x y z
N MET A 1 -2.79 10.63 2.72
CA MET A 1 -1.34 10.34 2.61
C MET A 1 -0.67 10.05 3.95
N ALA A 2 -0.91 10.87 4.98
CA ALA A 2 -0.32 10.69 6.32
C ALA A 2 -0.50 9.29 6.93
N GLU A 3 -1.61 8.59 6.66
CA GLU A 3 -1.84 7.23 7.18
C GLU A 3 -0.93 6.17 6.55
N LEU A 4 -0.49 6.36 5.29
CA LEU A 4 0.45 5.46 4.61
C LEU A 4 1.86 5.60 5.20
N PHE A 5 2.26 6.84 5.48
CA PHE A 5 3.50 7.17 6.18
C PHE A 5 3.46 6.72 7.64
N ASN A 6 2.33 6.89 8.32
CA ASN A 6 2.11 6.36 9.67
C ASN A 6 2.20 4.84 9.68
N ASN A 7 1.71 4.14 8.65
CA ASN A 7 1.88 2.70 8.55
C ASN A 7 3.37 2.32 8.38
N ILE A 8 4.15 3.03 7.56
CA ILE A 8 5.60 2.79 7.47
C ILE A 8 6.26 3.00 8.84
N GLN A 9 5.99 4.13 9.49
CA GLN A 9 6.55 4.50 10.80
C GLN A 9 6.12 3.57 11.94
N ASP A 10 4.87 3.10 11.93
CA ASP A 10 4.31 2.21 12.95
C ASP A 10 4.70 0.73 12.75
N HIS A 11 5.12 0.34 11.54
CA HIS A 11 5.34 -1.06 11.15
C HIS A 11 6.80 -1.44 10.91
N THR A 12 7.71 -0.48 10.88
CA THR A 12 9.16 -0.69 10.94
C THR A 12 9.57 -1.22 12.33
N GLN A 13 9.92 -2.50 12.43
CA GLN A 13 10.68 -3.03 13.60
C GLN A 13 12.16 -2.60 13.55
N LEU A 14 12.63 -2.21 12.37
CA LEU A 14 13.92 -1.61 12.08
C LEU A 14 13.63 -0.27 11.41
N ASP A 15 14.27 0.81 11.86
CA ASP A 15 14.05 2.24 11.56
C ASP A 15 14.32 2.64 10.08
N ILE A 16 14.05 1.75 9.13
CA ILE A 16 14.37 1.86 7.70
C ILE A 16 13.11 1.51 6.90
N GLY A 17 12.36 2.55 6.53
CA GLY A 17 11.37 2.50 5.46
C GLY A 17 11.92 3.28 4.25
N THR A 18 11.77 2.75 3.04
CA THR A 18 12.17 3.43 1.81
C THR A 18 10.94 3.83 1.02
N ILE A 19 10.93 5.08 0.55
CA ILE A 19 10.00 5.55 -0.47
C ILE A 19 10.79 5.94 -1.71
N CYS A 20 10.35 5.46 -2.87
CA CYS A 20 10.86 5.88 -4.16
C CYS A 20 9.68 6.28 -5.04
N ALA A 21 9.80 7.41 -5.73
CA ALA A 21 8.81 7.84 -6.72
C ALA A 21 9.52 8.23 -8.01
N GLN A 22 8.99 7.77 -9.14
CA GLN A 22 9.49 8.10 -10.46
C GLN A 22 8.34 8.44 -11.40
N HIS A 23 8.42 9.63 -12.00
CA HIS A 23 7.47 10.08 -13.01
C HIS A 23 7.99 9.72 -14.41
N PHE A 24 7.12 9.14 -15.24
CA PHE A 24 7.33 8.81 -16.65
C PHE A 24 6.37 9.64 -17.51
N PRO A 25 6.73 10.89 -17.87
CA PRO A 25 5.79 11.83 -18.50
C PRO A 25 5.25 11.35 -19.85
N ARG A 26 6.07 10.62 -20.63
CA ARG A 26 5.66 10.11 -21.95
C ARG A 26 4.58 9.03 -21.86
N GLU A 27 4.50 8.34 -20.72
CA GLU A 27 3.52 7.29 -20.47
C GLU A 27 2.32 7.82 -19.66
N SER A 28 2.38 9.08 -19.21
CA SER A 28 1.43 9.64 -18.24
C SER A 28 1.32 8.78 -16.98
N LEU A 29 2.46 8.26 -16.49
CA LEU A 29 2.51 7.38 -15.31
C LEU A 29 3.46 7.91 -14.25
N VAL A 30 3.06 7.77 -12.98
CA VAL A 30 3.97 7.86 -11.84
C VAL A 30 3.96 6.54 -11.09
N TYR A 31 5.16 6.04 -10.80
CA TYR A 31 5.39 4.86 -9.98
C TYR A 31 5.81 5.34 -8.59
N ILE A 32 5.17 4.80 -7.57
CA ILE A 32 5.49 5.09 -6.17
C ILE A 32 5.61 3.75 -5.46
N SER A 33 6.78 3.48 -4.90
CA SER A 33 7.07 2.26 -4.14
C SER A 33 7.39 2.63 -2.70
N LEU A 34 6.72 1.96 -1.77
CA LEU A 34 6.95 2.09 -0.34
C LEU A 34 7.34 0.73 0.20
N SER A 35 8.47 0.63 0.90
CA SER A 35 8.93 -0.64 1.44
C SER A 35 9.43 -0.51 2.87
N ASP A 36 9.11 -1.49 3.69
CA ASP A 36 9.67 -1.71 5.03
C ASP A 36 10.38 -3.06 5.10
N MET A 37 11.20 -3.25 6.13
CA MET A 37 11.88 -4.52 6.47
C MET A 37 11.32 -5.12 7.77
N GLY A 38 9.99 -5.07 7.94
CA GLY A 38 9.30 -5.53 9.14
C GLY A 38 8.86 -7.00 9.11
N LEU A 39 7.89 -7.34 9.97
CA LEU A 39 7.30 -8.69 10.06
C LEU A 39 6.45 -9.06 8.82
N GLY A 40 6.12 -8.06 7.99
CA GLY A 40 5.19 -8.20 6.88
C GLY A 40 3.72 -8.24 7.31
N ILE A 41 2.83 -7.95 6.36
CA ILE A 41 1.39 -8.03 6.57
C ILE A 41 0.96 -9.43 7.04
N PRO A 42 1.38 -10.54 6.42
CA PRO A 42 0.96 -11.87 6.86
C PRO A 42 1.36 -12.20 8.29
N GLY A 43 2.55 -11.78 8.74
CA GLY A 43 2.98 -12.04 10.10
C GLY A 43 2.16 -11.26 11.15
N ARG A 44 1.67 -10.06 10.80
CA ARG A 44 0.74 -9.29 11.64
C ARG A 44 -0.67 -9.86 11.63
N VAL A 45 -1.24 -10.16 10.47
CA VAL A 45 -2.61 -10.67 10.35
C VAL A 45 -2.77 -12.01 11.07
N ARG A 46 -1.75 -12.88 11.01
CA ARG A 46 -1.76 -14.18 11.67
C ARG A 46 -1.73 -14.13 13.20
N THR A 47 -1.51 -12.97 13.82
CA THR A 47 -1.70 -12.84 15.29
C THR A 47 -3.16 -12.93 15.70
N LEU A 48 -4.09 -12.60 14.79
CA LEU A 48 -5.54 -12.71 14.99
C LEU A 48 -6.15 -13.85 14.17
N LEU A 49 -5.62 -14.13 12.98
CA LEU A 49 -6.16 -15.09 12.01
C LEU A 49 -5.04 -16.03 11.53
N PRO A 50 -4.56 -16.96 12.39
CA PRO A 50 -3.37 -17.79 12.14
C PRO A 50 -3.48 -18.72 10.92
N GLN A 51 -4.69 -19.02 10.48
CA GLN A 51 -4.99 -19.93 9.38
C GLN A 51 -4.84 -19.32 7.98
N LEU A 52 -4.71 -17.99 7.87
CA LEU A 52 -4.64 -17.35 6.55
C LEU A 52 -3.27 -17.55 5.91
N SER A 53 -3.28 -17.90 4.63
CA SER A 53 -2.07 -17.87 3.79
C SER A 53 -1.55 -16.43 3.61
N ASP A 54 -0.31 -16.27 3.14
CA ASP A 54 0.28 -14.94 2.94
C ASP A 54 -0.59 -14.06 2.02
N ALA A 55 -1.11 -14.62 0.92
CA ALA A 55 -2.00 -13.89 0.01
C ALA A 55 -3.36 -13.56 0.64
N GLN A 56 -3.96 -14.51 1.37
CA GLN A 56 -5.22 -14.28 2.07
C GLN A 56 -5.08 -13.21 3.15
N ALA A 57 -3.95 -13.19 3.85
CA ALA A 57 -3.63 -12.20 4.84
C ALA A 57 -3.48 -10.79 4.23
N ILE A 58 -2.81 -10.68 3.07
CA ILE A 58 -2.74 -9.41 2.33
C ILE A 58 -4.14 -8.93 1.95
N ILE A 59 -4.98 -9.79 1.37
CA ILE A 59 -6.36 -9.44 1.01
C ILE A 59 -7.14 -8.99 2.26
N LYS A 60 -7.03 -9.73 3.36
CA LYS A 60 -7.70 -9.42 4.63
C LYS A 60 -7.29 -8.06 5.18
N ALA A 61 -6.01 -7.72 5.11
CA ALA A 61 -5.49 -6.43 5.57
C ALA A 61 -6.02 -5.23 4.76
N THR A 62 -6.53 -5.47 3.55
CA THR A 62 -7.11 -4.43 2.68
C THR A 62 -8.62 -4.28 2.85
N GLU A 63 -9.27 -5.10 3.67
CA GLU A 63 -10.69 -4.96 3.98
C GLU A 63 -10.93 -3.73 4.88
N ALA A 64 -11.92 -2.91 4.52
CA ALA A 64 -12.27 -1.73 5.28
C ALA A 64 -12.63 -2.10 6.74
N GLY A 65 -11.98 -1.43 7.70
CA GLY A 65 -12.24 -1.63 9.13
C GLY A 65 -11.47 -2.81 9.75
N PHE A 66 -10.68 -3.56 8.97
CA PHE A 66 -9.80 -4.57 9.55
C PHE A 66 -8.51 -3.95 10.10
N THR A 67 -8.18 -4.28 11.34
CA THR A 67 -6.94 -3.83 12.00
C THR A 67 -6.44 -4.90 12.97
N THR A 68 -5.12 -5.05 13.08
CA THR A 68 -4.47 -5.92 14.06
C THR A 68 -4.09 -5.18 15.36
N LYS A 69 -4.36 -3.88 15.46
CA LYS A 69 -4.09 -3.05 16.66
C LYS A 69 -5.37 -2.88 17.49
N THR A 70 -5.23 -2.90 18.82
CA THR A 70 -6.34 -2.90 19.79
C THR A 70 -6.70 -1.52 20.37
N THR A 71 -6.05 -0.42 19.99
CA THR A 71 -6.31 0.93 20.54
C THR A 71 -7.18 1.82 19.65
N PRO A 72 -8.09 2.65 20.20
CA PRO A 72 -9.06 3.43 19.43
C PRO A 72 -8.41 4.59 18.65
N GLY A 73 -8.86 4.79 17.42
CA GLY A 73 -8.40 5.82 16.47
C GLY A 73 -8.50 5.26 15.05
N ASN A 74 -8.70 6.12 14.02
CA ASN A 74 -8.90 5.76 12.60
C ASN A 74 -7.84 4.80 12.04
N ARG A 75 -7.87 3.51 12.41
CA ARG A 75 -6.84 2.51 12.11
C ARG A 75 -7.52 1.32 11.43
N GLY A 76 -6.99 0.90 10.30
CA GLY A 76 -7.62 -0.10 9.42
C GLY A 76 -8.41 0.50 8.26
N ILE A 77 -8.33 1.83 8.07
CA ILE A 77 -8.91 2.53 6.92
C ILE A 77 -7.84 2.75 5.84
N GLY A 78 -6.58 2.96 6.24
CA GLY A 78 -5.50 3.40 5.34
C GLY A 78 -5.29 2.57 4.07
N LEU A 79 -5.23 1.23 4.17
CA LEU A 79 -5.05 0.39 2.98
C LEU A 79 -6.30 0.36 2.10
N ALA A 80 -7.50 0.24 2.69
CA ALA A 80 -8.75 0.25 1.93
C ALA A 80 -8.95 1.61 1.21
N TYR A 81 -8.67 2.72 1.91
CA TYR A 81 -8.72 4.07 1.35
C TYR A 81 -7.68 4.27 0.25
N LEU A 82 -6.44 3.81 0.46
CA LEU A 82 -5.39 3.84 -0.56
C LEU A 82 -5.85 3.13 -1.84
N LEU A 83 -6.35 1.91 -1.71
CA LEU A 83 -6.83 1.14 -2.85
C LEU A 83 -7.96 1.88 -3.58
N ASN A 84 -8.90 2.47 -2.85
CA ASN A 84 -9.99 3.23 -3.45
C ASN A 84 -9.48 4.47 -4.20
N ALA A 85 -8.60 5.26 -3.57
CA ALA A 85 -8.04 6.47 -4.16
C ALA A 85 -7.25 6.17 -5.44
N VAL A 86 -6.44 5.10 -5.44
CA VAL A 86 -5.68 4.67 -6.62
C VAL A 86 -6.60 4.15 -7.72
N LYS A 87 -7.61 3.34 -7.38
CA LYS A 87 -8.56 2.79 -8.36
C LYS A 87 -9.42 3.85 -9.04
N VAL A 88 -9.90 4.85 -8.29
CA VAL A 88 -10.69 5.96 -8.86
C VAL A 88 -9.88 6.75 -9.90
N ASN A 89 -8.56 6.82 -9.72
CA ASN A 89 -7.63 7.44 -10.68
C ASN A 89 -7.13 6.44 -11.77
N GLY A 90 -7.80 5.31 -11.96
CA GLY A 90 -7.41 4.32 -12.96
C GLY A 90 -6.04 3.68 -12.73
N GLY A 91 -5.53 3.75 -11.50
CA GLY A 91 -4.23 3.21 -11.11
C GLY A 91 -4.27 1.75 -10.64
N THR A 92 -3.11 1.20 -10.37
CA THR A 92 -2.91 -0.17 -9.84
C THR A 92 -2.13 -0.13 -8.53
N VAL A 93 -2.48 -1.00 -7.59
CA VAL A 93 -1.67 -1.26 -6.39
C VAL A 93 -1.18 -2.71 -6.41
N SER A 94 0.08 -2.95 -6.09
CA SER A 94 0.62 -4.29 -5.84
C SER A 94 1.22 -4.33 -4.44
N ILE A 95 0.81 -5.32 -3.64
CA ILE A 95 1.34 -5.53 -2.30
C ILE A 95 2.15 -6.82 -2.31
N TYR A 96 3.41 -6.70 -1.91
CA TYR A 96 4.38 -7.78 -1.79
C TYR A 96 4.65 -7.95 -0.30
N SER A 97 4.49 -9.17 0.22
CA SER A 97 4.84 -9.43 1.61
C SER A 97 5.04 -10.92 1.83
N LEU A 98 6.20 -11.27 2.39
CA LEU A 98 6.66 -12.65 2.53
C LEU A 98 6.58 -13.38 1.18
N ASN A 99 5.82 -14.48 1.07
CA ASN A 99 5.79 -15.33 -0.13
C ASN A 99 4.59 -15.03 -1.05
N ALA A 100 4.00 -13.83 -0.97
CA ALA A 100 2.84 -13.47 -1.77
C ALA A 100 2.95 -12.08 -2.39
N ILE A 101 2.41 -11.97 -3.60
CA ILE A 101 2.11 -10.70 -4.26
C ILE A 101 0.63 -10.71 -4.61
N VAL A 102 -0.09 -9.69 -4.14
CA VAL A 102 -1.49 -9.45 -4.51
C VAL A 102 -1.58 -8.15 -5.29
N ARG A 103 -2.16 -8.21 -6.49
CA ARG A 103 -2.35 -7.05 -7.36
C ARG A 103 -3.82 -6.63 -7.38
N PHE A 104 -4.03 -5.34 -7.23
CA PHE A 104 -5.31 -4.66 -7.23
C PHE A 104 -5.39 -3.80 -8.50
N PRO A 105 -5.95 -4.33 -9.59
CA PRO A 105 -6.10 -3.57 -10.83
C PRO A 105 -7.12 -2.43 -10.68
N PRO A 106 -7.13 -1.45 -11.61
CA PRO A 106 -8.12 -0.37 -11.61
C PRO A 106 -9.56 -0.87 -11.75
N GLN A 107 -9.75 -2.01 -12.41
CA GLN A 107 -11.03 -2.62 -12.68
C GLN A 107 -10.98 -4.11 -12.28
N GLY A 108 -12.05 -4.58 -11.65
CA GLY A 108 -12.15 -5.97 -11.16
C GLY A 108 -11.61 -6.17 -9.74
N GLY A 109 -11.54 -7.45 -9.36
CA GLY A 109 -11.08 -7.89 -8.04
C GLY A 109 -9.56 -8.06 -7.95
N PRO A 110 -9.01 -8.20 -6.73
CA PRO A 110 -7.61 -8.55 -6.55
C PRO A 110 -7.31 -9.93 -7.13
N PHE A 111 -6.07 -10.11 -7.60
CA PHE A 111 -5.57 -11.42 -8.01
C PHE A 111 -4.17 -11.68 -7.46
N ILE A 112 -3.87 -12.96 -7.26
CA ILE A 112 -2.59 -13.44 -6.76
C ILE A 112 -1.64 -13.62 -7.94
N VAL A 113 -0.43 -13.08 -7.85
CA VAL A 113 0.61 -13.31 -8.85
C VAL A 113 1.32 -14.64 -8.53
N PRO A 114 1.41 -15.59 -9.47
CA PRO A 114 2.08 -16.87 -9.24
C PRO A 114 3.61 -16.78 -9.38
N ASN A 115 4.34 -17.78 -8.85
CA ASN A 115 5.79 -17.95 -9.01
C ASN A 115 6.62 -16.74 -8.56
N VAL A 116 6.34 -16.25 -7.35
CA VAL A 116 6.95 -15.04 -6.80
C VAL A 116 8.10 -15.37 -5.85
N GLY A 117 8.99 -14.41 -5.66
CA GLY A 117 10.06 -14.48 -4.66
C GLY A 117 9.58 -14.13 -3.25
N PHE A 118 10.54 -14.02 -2.33
CA PHE A 118 10.29 -13.60 -0.94
C PHE A 118 10.53 -12.10 -0.76
N CYS A 119 9.59 -11.40 -0.12
CA CYS A 119 9.70 -10.01 0.29
C CYS A 119 9.93 -9.93 1.82
N PRO A 120 11.12 -9.53 2.29
CA PRO A 120 11.35 -9.26 3.71
C PRO A 120 10.57 -8.00 4.11
N GLY A 121 9.52 -8.15 4.92
CA GLY A 121 8.63 -7.06 5.30
C GLY A 121 7.45 -6.89 4.35
N THR A 122 7.16 -5.64 3.99
CA THR A 122 6.09 -5.28 3.06
C THR A 122 6.60 -4.27 2.05
N THR A 123 6.32 -4.50 0.77
CA THR A 123 6.42 -3.49 -0.28
C THR A 123 5.03 -3.21 -0.83
N ILE A 124 4.71 -1.93 -1.05
CA ILE A 124 3.50 -1.47 -1.72
C ILE A 124 3.95 -0.66 -2.93
N ASP A 125 3.66 -1.17 -4.13
CA ASP A 125 3.84 -0.44 -5.37
C ASP A 125 2.50 0.15 -5.80
N ILE A 126 2.54 1.40 -6.21
CA ILE A 126 1.42 2.16 -6.73
C ILE A 126 1.82 2.67 -8.11
N VAL A 127 0.95 2.41 -9.09
CA VAL A 127 1.05 2.99 -10.42
C VAL A 127 -0.16 3.89 -10.61
N LEU A 128 0.07 5.18 -10.79
CA LEU A 128 -0.98 6.17 -11.03
C LEU A 128 -0.86 6.75 -12.43
N ARG A 129 -2.01 7.04 -13.01
CA ARG A 129 -2.13 7.82 -14.24
C ARG A 129 -2.07 9.30 -13.89
N THR A 130 -1.14 10.03 -14.50
CA THR A 130 -1.00 11.47 -14.26
C THR A 130 -1.99 12.28 -15.08
N ASP A 131 -2.52 11.72 -16.16
CA ASP A 131 -3.55 12.34 -17.02
C ASP A 131 -4.97 12.29 -16.43
N THR A 132 -5.16 11.59 -15.31
CA THR A 132 -6.45 11.51 -14.60
C THR A 132 -6.47 12.35 -13.32
N ILE A 133 -5.35 12.97 -12.95
CA ILE A 133 -5.24 13.77 -11.72
C ILE A 133 -5.68 15.19 -12.05
N GLU A 134 -6.67 15.70 -11.33
CA GLU A 134 -7.09 17.10 -11.47
C GLU A 134 -5.93 18.02 -11.08
N ALA A 135 -5.58 18.94 -11.98
CA ALA A 135 -4.65 20.01 -11.66
C ALA A 135 -5.36 20.96 -10.68
N LEU A 136 -4.93 20.95 -9.43
CA LEU A 136 -5.26 22.03 -8.51
C LEU A 136 -4.60 23.32 -9.01
N PRO A 137 -5.24 24.48 -8.85
CA PRO A 137 -4.58 25.75 -9.10
C PRO A 137 -3.27 25.80 -8.28
N ASP A 138 -2.23 26.40 -8.87
CA ASP A 138 -0.92 26.61 -8.23
C ASP A 138 -1.06 27.70 -7.15
N ASP A 139 -1.82 27.37 -6.12
CA ASP A 139 -1.85 28.09 -4.87
C ASP A 139 -0.54 27.68 -4.20
N ARG A 140 0.50 28.50 -4.35
CA ARG A 140 1.76 28.28 -3.66
C ARG A 140 1.49 28.23 -2.16
N GLU A 141 1.31 27.03 -1.63
CA GLU A 141 1.43 26.81 -0.20
C GLU A 141 2.92 26.96 0.10
N ASP A 142 3.26 28.07 0.78
CA ASP A 142 4.57 28.25 1.36
C ASP A 142 4.79 27.09 2.34
N LEU A 143 5.49 26.05 1.87
CA LEU A 143 5.91 24.94 2.72
C LEU A 143 6.99 25.48 3.66
N GLU A 144 6.56 25.95 4.84
CA GLU A 144 7.47 26.21 5.94
C GLU A 144 8.11 24.88 6.36
N TRP A 145 9.43 24.81 6.18
CA TRP A 145 10.28 23.68 6.56
C TRP A 145 10.82 23.84 7.98
#